data_AF-A0A496NII5-F1
#
_entry.id   AF-A0A496NII5-F1
#
_cell.length_a   1.000
_cell.length_b   1.000
_cell.length_c   1.000
_cell.angle_alpha   90.00
_cell.angle_beta   90.00
_cell.angle_gamma   90.00
#
_symmetry.space_group_name_H-M   'P 1'
#
loop_
_entity.id
_entity.type
_entity.pdbx_description
1 polymer ?
#
loop_
_entity_poly.entity_id
_entity_poly.type
_entity_poly.pdbx_seq_one_letter_code
_entity_poly.pdbx_strand_id
1 'polypeptide(L)'
;MKNSIIVLVILFVVGLIAFQVYSSTYNTGNAYEQQIQNLQKKSESTLSNYSTQIAEMVQVPNKYKKDLIEVIKTTMSGRYGNHSVGEDGKENSPMMQFIQEQNLQLDSKLYLNIQNSMVAGRNEFKISQEKLMDACRNYKTELGSFVTGSLLKMQGYPKIDLENYCNVVSDTVTKKTFETKE
;
A
#
# COMPACT_ATOMS: atom_id res chain seq x y z
N MET A 1 48.04 25.06 -28.99
CA MET A 1 47.41 25.78 -27.85
C MET A 1 45.91 26.00 -28.04
N LYS A 2 45.45 26.65 -29.12
CA LYS A 2 44.02 26.93 -29.33
C LYS A 2 43.12 25.67 -29.35
N ASN A 3 43.57 24.58 -30.00
CA ASN A 3 42.83 23.32 -30.03
C ASN A 3 42.78 22.60 -28.68
N SER A 4 43.84 22.68 -27.86
CA SER A 4 43.86 22.09 -26.50
C SER A 4 42.90 22.81 -25.55
N ILE A 5 42.75 24.14 -25.70
CA ILE A 5 41.78 24.93 -24.93
C ILE A 5 40.35 24.55 -25.33
N ILE A 6 40.08 24.38 -26.62
CA ILE A 6 38.75 23.94 -27.10
C ILE A 6 38.39 22.56 -26.53
N VAL A 7 39.32 21.60 -26.53
CA VAL A 7 39.10 20.26 -25.96
C VAL A 7 38.83 20.33 -24.45
N LEU A 8 39.56 21.18 -23.72
CA LEU A 8 39.34 21.42 -22.28
C LEU A 8 37.96 22.02 -21.99
N VAL A 9 37.52 22.99 -22.80
CA VAL A 9 36.19 23.59 -22.67
C VAL A 9 35.09 22.57 -22.96
N ILE A 10 35.26 21.71 -23.97
CA ILE A 10 34.30 20.65 -24.28
C ILE A 10 34.21 19.64 -23.12
N LEU A 11 35.35 19.19 -22.58
CA LEU A 11 35.37 18.28 -21.43
C LEU A 11 34.71 18.90 -20.19
N PHE A 12 34.92 20.19 -19.96
CA PHE A 12 34.28 20.90 -18.85
C PHE A 12 32.76 20.96 -19.00
N VAL A 13 32.25 21.29 -20.20
CA VAL A 13 30.80 21.33 -20.47
C VAL A 13 30.18 19.93 -20.35
N VAL A 14 30.83 18.90 -20.89
CA VAL A 14 30.38 17.50 -20.75
C VAL A 14 30.36 17.07 -19.28
N GLY A 15 31.37 17.46 -18.50
CA GLY A 15 31.44 17.20 -17.06
C GLY A 15 30.29 17.85 -16.28
N LEU A 16 29.95 19.11 -16.60
CA LEU A 16 28.81 19.79 -15.97
C LEU A 16 27.48 19.12 -16.31
N ILE A 17 27.27 18.74 -17.57
CA ILE A 17 26.04 18.03 -18.00
C ILE A 17 25.95 16.68 -17.28
N ALA A 18 27.05 15.91 -17.23
CA ALA A 18 27.08 14.63 -16.54
C ALA A 18 26.78 14.78 -15.04
N PHE A 19 27.32 15.81 -14.39
CA PHE A 19 27.05 16.10 -12.98
C PHE A 19 25.59 16.49 -12.73
N GLN A 20 25.00 17.32 -13.61
CA GLN A 20 23.59 17.71 -13.52
C GLN A 20 22.66 16.50 -13.69
N VAL A 21 22.93 15.65 -14.68
CA VAL A 21 22.16 14.41 -14.91
C VAL A 21 22.30 13.48 -13.70
N TYR A 22 23.52 13.24 -13.22
CA TYR A 22 23.77 12.38 -12.06
C TYR A 22 23.01 12.85 -10.81
N SER A 23 23.10 14.15 -10.48
CA SER A 23 22.43 14.74 -9.32
C SER A 23 20.91 14.68 -9.46
N SER A 24 20.39 14.94 -10.66
CA SER A 24 18.97 14.85 -10.96
C SER A 24 18.46 13.42 -10.77
N THR A 25 19.16 12.42 -11.33
CA THR A 25 18.78 11.01 -11.20
C THR A 25 18.79 10.53 -9.74
N TYR A 26 19.76 10.96 -8.94
CA TYR A 26 19.82 10.64 -7.52
C TYR A 26 18.60 11.18 -6.75
N ASN A 27 18.25 12.45 -6.99
CA ASN A 27 17.08 13.07 -6.39
C ASN A 27 15.78 12.39 -6.82
N THR A 28 15.67 12.00 -8.09
CA THR A 28 14.53 11.25 -8.63
C THR A 28 14.37 9.90 -7.94
N GLY A 29 15.45 9.12 -7.80
CA GLY A 29 15.43 7.85 -7.07
C GLY A 29 14.96 8.02 -5.62
N ASN A 30 15.54 9.00 -4.90
CA ASN A 30 15.12 9.31 -3.53
C ASN A 30 13.64 9.73 -3.44
N ALA A 31 13.17 10.56 -4.38
CA ALA A 31 11.79 11.02 -4.40
C ALA A 31 10.79 9.87 -4.58
N TYR A 32 11.07 8.93 -5.48
CA TYR A 32 10.23 7.74 -5.68
C TYR A 32 10.15 6.88 -4.41
N GLU A 33 11.28 6.60 -3.76
CA GLU A 33 11.30 5.78 -2.55
C GLU A 33 10.55 6.44 -1.39
N GLN A 34 10.78 7.75 -1.17
CA GLN A 34 10.04 8.51 -0.17
C GLN A 34 8.54 8.53 -0.46
N GLN A 35 8.14 8.67 -1.73
CA GLN A 35 6.74 8.61 -2.13
C GLN A 35 6.12 7.25 -1.79
N ILE A 36 6.78 6.15 -2.14
CA ILE A 36 6.31 4.78 -1.87
C ILE A 36 6.17 4.56 -0.35
N GLN A 37 7.19 4.92 0.43
CA GLN A 37 7.15 4.78 1.89
C GLN A 37 6.00 5.59 2.52
N ASN A 38 5.77 6.82 2.04
CA ASN A 38 4.69 7.67 2.52
C ASN A 38 3.32 7.10 2.16
N LEU A 39 3.15 6.58 0.95
CA LEU A 39 1.90 5.95 0.51
C LEU A 39 1.60 4.65 1.28
N GLN A 40 2.63 3.87 1.62
CA GLN A 40 2.47 2.68 2.47
C GLN A 40 1.99 3.08 3.87
N LYS A 41 2.66 4.05 4.51
CA LYS A 41 2.25 4.58 5.82
C LYS A 41 0.84 5.15 5.79
N LYS A 42 0.46 5.82 4.71
CA LYS A 42 -0.90 6.35 4.52
C LYS A 42 -1.93 5.22 4.45
N SER A 43 -1.63 4.16 3.71
CA SER A 43 -2.52 2.99 3.60
C SER A 43 -2.69 2.29 4.95
N GLU A 44 -1.61 2.12 5.70
CA GLU A 44 -1.64 1.57 7.07
C GLU A 44 -2.44 2.48 8.03
N SER A 45 -2.23 3.79 7.95
CA SER A 45 -2.94 4.77 8.76
C SER A 45 -4.45 4.73 8.49
N THR A 46 -4.87 4.68 7.21
CA THR A 46 -6.28 4.52 6.82
C THR A 46 -6.90 3.29 7.47
N LEU A 47 -6.24 2.13 7.33
CA LEU A 47 -6.72 0.87 7.91
C LEU A 47 -6.84 0.95 9.44
N SER A 48 -5.86 1.56 10.11
CA SER A 48 -5.87 1.73 11.57
C SER A 48 -6.94 2.70 12.05
N ASN A 49 -7.16 3.81 11.34
CA ASN A 49 -8.14 4.82 11.71
C ASN A 49 -9.58 4.25 11.63
N TYR A 50 -9.93 3.63 10.50
CA TYR A 50 -11.27 3.02 10.34
C TYR A 50 -11.50 1.87 11.31
N SER A 51 -10.52 0.98 11.50
CA SER A 51 -10.67 -0.13 12.46
C SER A 51 -10.86 0.34 13.90
N THR A 52 -10.12 1.38 14.31
CA THR A 52 -10.27 1.96 15.65
C THR A 52 -11.62 2.66 15.81
N GLN A 53 -12.03 3.47 14.82
CA GLN A 53 -13.31 4.18 14.83
C GLN A 53 -14.49 3.20 14.92
N ILE A 54 -14.46 2.11 14.15
CA ILE A 54 -15.51 1.09 14.18
C ILE A 54 -15.51 0.35 15.53
N ALA A 55 -14.35 -0.01 16.07
CA ALA A 55 -14.26 -0.63 17.39
C ALA A 55 -14.82 0.27 18.52
N GLU A 56 -14.66 1.59 18.39
CA GLU A 56 -15.25 2.56 19.31
C GLU A 56 -16.78 2.65 19.19
N MET A 57 -17.34 2.50 17.99
CA MET A 57 -18.81 2.45 17.78
C MET A 57 -19.46 1.23 18.44
N VAL A 58 -18.80 0.07 18.42
CA VAL A 58 -19.33 -1.20 18.97
C VAL A 58 -19.32 -1.20 20.52
N GLN A 59 -18.68 -0.22 21.17
CA GLN A 59 -18.56 -0.12 22.64
C GLN A 59 -18.09 -1.42 23.31
N VAL A 60 -17.17 -2.14 22.68
CA VAL A 60 -16.75 -3.45 23.17
C VAL A 60 -15.96 -3.32 24.47
N PRO A 61 -16.15 -4.22 25.45
CA PRO A 61 -15.27 -4.31 26.60
C PRO A 61 -13.79 -4.32 26.20
N ASN A 62 -12.95 -3.61 26.95
CA ASN A 62 -11.52 -3.45 26.65
C ASN A 62 -10.78 -4.78 26.41
N LYS A 63 -11.23 -5.88 27.05
CA LYS A 63 -10.65 -7.22 26.87
C LYS A 63 -10.72 -7.74 25.43
N TYR A 64 -11.69 -7.28 24.63
CA TYR A 64 -11.96 -7.76 23.27
C TYR A 64 -11.66 -6.72 22.19
N LYS A 65 -11.29 -5.50 22.59
CA LYS A 65 -11.07 -4.38 21.67
C LYS A 65 -9.95 -4.65 20.66
N LYS A 66 -8.87 -5.31 21.10
CA LYS A 66 -7.74 -5.65 20.24
C LYS A 66 -8.14 -6.67 19.18
N ASP A 67 -8.79 -7.75 19.59
CA ASP A 67 -9.24 -8.83 18.70
C ASP A 67 -10.25 -8.29 17.68
N LEU A 68 -11.19 -7.44 18.13
CA LEU A 68 -12.12 -6.78 17.20
C LEU A 68 -11.38 -5.92 16.16
N ILE A 69 -10.42 -5.09 16.59
CA ILE A 69 -9.63 -4.27 15.67
C ILE A 69 -8.92 -5.15 14.64
N GLU A 70 -8.33 -6.28 15.06
CA GLU A 70 -7.66 -7.22 14.15
C GLU A 70 -8.62 -7.86 13.16
N VAL A 71 -9.80 -8.30 13.61
CA VAL A 71 -10.86 -8.84 12.74
C VAL A 71 -11.30 -7.78 11.71
N ILE A 72 -11.50 -6.54 12.14
CA ILE A 72 -11.87 -5.43 11.24
C ILE A 72 -10.75 -5.16 10.23
N LYS A 73 -9.50 -5.02 10.67
CA LYS A 73 -8.34 -4.80 9.79
C LYS A 73 -8.22 -5.91 8.74
N THR A 74 -8.40 -7.16 9.15
CA THR A 74 -8.28 -8.31 8.25
C THR A 74 -9.45 -8.39 7.27
N THR A 75 -10.66 -8.06 7.71
CA THR A 75 -11.84 -7.94 6.84
C THR A 75 -11.68 -6.79 5.84
N MET A 76 -11.18 -5.64 6.29
CA MET A 76 -10.99 -4.44 5.46
C MET A 76 -9.89 -4.62 4.42
N SER A 77 -8.77 -5.23 4.81
CA SER A 77 -7.65 -5.53 3.91
C SER A 77 -7.93 -6.67 2.95
N GLY A 78 -9.11 -7.29 3.03
CA GLY A 78 -9.50 -8.40 2.18
C GLY A 78 -8.77 -9.71 2.49
N ARG A 79 -7.91 -9.75 3.53
CA ARG A 79 -7.14 -10.96 3.94
C ARG A 79 -8.03 -12.12 4.41
N TYR A 80 -9.24 -11.83 4.88
CA TYR A 80 -10.30 -12.83 4.98
C TYR A 80 -11.10 -12.81 3.69
N GLY A 81 -10.70 -13.63 2.72
CA GLY A 81 -11.44 -13.87 1.47
C GLY A 81 -12.76 -14.61 1.66
N ASN A 82 -13.11 -15.04 2.88
CA ASN A 82 -14.31 -15.81 3.15
C ASN A 82 -15.40 -14.94 3.77
N HIS A 83 -16.15 -14.23 2.92
CA HIS A 83 -17.56 -14.01 3.25
C HIS A 83 -18.20 -15.39 3.27
N SER A 84 -18.42 -15.93 4.46
CA SER A 84 -19.18 -17.18 4.58
C SER A 84 -20.63 -16.81 4.29
N VAL A 85 -21.09 -17.07 3.08
CA VAL A 85 -22.50 -17.01 2.74
C VAL A 85 -23.15 -18.17 3.48
N GLY A 86 -23.96 -17.87 4.50
CA GLY A 86 -24.77 -18.88 5.17
C GLY A 86 -25.73 -19.53 4.17
N GLU A 87 -26.28 -20.70 4.49
CA GLU A 87 -27.30 -21.39 3.68
C GLU A 87 -28.55 -20.51 3.39
N ASP A 88 -28.72 -19.41 4.14
CA ASP A 88 -29.76 -18.40 3.99
C ASP A 88 -29.40 -17.25 3.01
N GLY A 89 -28.27 -17.33 2.32
CA GLY A 89 -27.82 -16.33 1.34
C GLY A 89 -27.26 -15.06 1.97
N LYS A 90 -27.04 -15.02 3.30
CA LYS A 90 -26.47 -13.86 3.99
C LYS A 90 -24.96 -14.01 4.16
N GLU A 91 -24.20 -13.04 3.66
CA GLU A 91 -22.76 -12.94 3.94
C GLU A 91 -22.54 -12.64 5.43
N ASN A 92 -22.09 -13.63 6.21
CA ASN A 92 -21.62 -13.39 7.57
C ASN A 92 -20.17 -12.94 7.51
N SER A 93 -19.96 -11.62 7.48
CA SER A 93 -18.61 -11.05 7.60
C SER A 93 -17.91 -11.54 8.89
N PRO A 94 -16.57 -11.70 8.92
CA PRO A 94 -15.83 -12.11 10.11
C PRO A 94 -16.13 -11.25 11.35
N MET A 95 -16.39 -9.96 11.13
CA MET A 95 -16.84 -9.04 12.18
C MET A 95 -18.17 -9.48 12.81
N MET A 96 -19.12 -9.95 12.00
CA MET A 96 -20.43 -10.38 12.50
C MET A 96 -20.36 -11.69 13.26
N GLN A 97 -19.49 -12.61 12.83
CA GLN A 97 -19.20 -13.83 13.59
C GLN A 97 -18.64 -13.47 14.96
N PHE A 98 -17.66 -12.56 15.02
CA PHE A 98 -17.10 -12.08 16.29
C PHE A 98 -18.17 -11.45 17.20
N ILE A 99 -19.06 -10.62 16.66
CA ILE A 99 -20.15 -9.99 17.42
C ILE A 99 -21.07 -11.05 18.03
N GLN A 100 -21.42 -12.09 17.27
CA GLN A 100 -22.25 -13.19 17.74
C GLN A 100 -21.54 -14.02 18.82
N GLU A 101 -20.27 -14.38 18.60
CA GLU A 101 -19.45 -15.15 19.55
C GLU A 101 -19.28 -14.43 20.90
N GLN A 102 -19.10 -13.11 20.87
CA GLN A 102 -18.96 -12.31 22.08
C GLN A 102 -20.31 -11.86 22.68
N ASN A 103 -21.44 -12.29 22.09
CA ASN A 103 -22.80 -11.97 22.51
C ASN A 103 -23.03 -10.44 22.67
N LEU A 104 -22.50 -9.66 21.73
CA LEU A 104 -22.64 -8.20 21.75
C LEU A 104 -24.02 -7.82 21.20
N GLN A 105 -24.84 -7.15 22.02
CA GLN A 105 -26.13 -6.64 21.59
C GLN A 105 -25.93 -5.33 20.79
N LEU A 106 -26.01 -5.43 19.47
CA LEU A 106 -26.01 -4.26 18.60
C LEU A 106 -27.43 -3.95 18.15
N ASP A 107 -27.86 -2.70 18.28
CA ASP A 107 -29.11 -2.26 17.67
C ASP A 107 -28.99 -2.27 16.13
N SER A 108 -30.12 -2.43 15.43
CA SER A 108 -30.14 -2.53 13.97
C SER A 108 -29.57 -1.30 13.24
N LYS A 109 -29.66 -0.11 13.84
CA LYS A 109 -29.13 1.14 13.28
C LYS A 109 -27.61 1.21 13.45
N LEU A 110 -27.08 0.80 14.60
CA LEU A 110 -25.65 0.65 14.84
C LEU A 110 -25.05 -0.38 13.89
N TYR A 111 -25.74 -1.50 13.67
CA TYR A 111 -25.34 -2.51 12.69
C TYR A 111 -25.20 -1.96 11.26
N LEU A 112 -26.18 -1.18 10.79
CA LEU A 112 -26.11 -0.53 9.47
C LEU A 112 -24.99 0.51 9.40
N ASN A 113 -24.79 1.31 10.45
CA ASN A 113 -23.73 2.31 10.52
C ASN A 113 -22.33 1.67 10.45
N ILE A 114 -22.14 0.55 11.15
CA ILE A 114 -20.91 -0.23 11.12
C ILE A 114 -20.64 -0.76 9.71
N GLN A 115 -21.63 -1.39 9.08
CA GLN A 115 -21.48 -1.91 7.71
C GLN A 115 -21.13 -0.80 6.72
N ASN A 116 -21.82 0.34 6.79
CA ASN A 116 -21.52 1.48 5.94
C ASN A 116 -20.09 2.00 6.17
N SER A 117 -19.65 2.05 7.42
CA SER A 117 -18.28 2.46 7.78
C SER A 117 -17.23 1.45 7.30
N MET A 118 -17.53 0.15 7.35
CA MET A 118 -16.68 -0.93 6.83
C MET A 118 -16.52 -0.81 5.31
N VAL A 119 -17.62 -0.63 4.57
CA VAL A 119 -17.60 -0.45 3.10
C VAL A 119 -16.81 0.81 2.72
N ALA A 120 -17.06 1.93 3.41
CA ALA A 120 -16.31 3.16 3.19
C ALA A 120 -14.81 2.97 3.46
N GLY A 121 -14.46 2.34 4.58
CA GLY A 121 -13.07 2.04 4.93
C GLY A 121 -12.38 1.13 3.93
N ARG A 122 -13.07 0.10 3.43
CA ARG A 122 -12.56 -0.80 2.37
C ARG A 122 -12.27 -0.04 1.08
N ASN A 123 -13.18 0.84 0.66
CA ASN A 123 -13.00 1.64 -0.54
C ASN A 123 -11.83 2.62 -0.39
N GLU A 124 -11.70 3.31 0.74
CA GLU A 124 -10.59 4.23 0.97
C GLU A 124 -9.25 3.50 1.07
N PHE A 125 -9.22 2.32 1.71
CA PHE A 125 -8.04 1.46 1.76
C PHE A 125 -7.64 1.00 0.34
N LYS A 126 -8.60 0.54 -0.47
CA LYS A 126 -8.38 0.17 -1.87
C LYS A 126 -7.77 1.33 -2.66
N ILE A 127 -8.34 2.53 -2.58
CA ILE A 127 -7.83 3.73 -3.26
C ILE A 127 -6.40 4.05 -2.81
N SER A 128 -6.10 3.90 -1.52
CA SER A 128 -4.75 4.11 -0.99
C SER A 128 -3.75 3.08 -1.53
N GLN A 129 -4.15 1.81 -1.59
CA GLN A 129 -3.35 0.73 -2.19
C GLN A 129 -3.13 0.94 -3.70
N GLU A 130 -4.14 1.39 -4.45
CA GLU A 130 -4.01 1.71 -5.88
C GLU A 130 -2.95 2.80 -6.12
N LYS A 131 -2.98 3.88 -5.32
CA LYS A 131 -1.97 4.94 -5.39
C LYS A 131 -0.56 4.43 -5.10
N LEU A 132 -0.41 3.56 -4.10
CA LEU A 132 0.86 2.91 -3.80
C LEU A 132 1.34 2.05 -4.96
N MET A 133 0.46 1.22 -5.54
CA MET A 133 0.80 0.36 -6.68
C MET A 133 1.19 1.16 -7.91
N ASP A 134 0.53 2.30 -8.16
CA ASP A 134 0.92 3.21 -9.22
C ASP A 134 2.31 3.84 -8.99
N ALA A 135 2.60 4.31 -7.77
CA ALA A 135 3.93 4.83 -7.45
C ALA A 135 5.02 3.75 -7.62
N CYS A 136 4.73 2.53 -7.17
CA CYS A 136 5.57 1.35 -7.38
C CYS A 136 5.78 1.03 -8.86
N ARG A 137 4.73 1.03 -9.68
CA ARG A 137 4.80 0.81 -11.12
C ARG A 137 5.64 1.87 -11.81
N ASN A 138 5.44 3.14 -11.46
CA ASN A 138 6.20 4.26 -12.01
C ASN A 138 7.70 4.12 -11.67
N TYR A 139 8.02 3.79 -10.43
CA TYR A 139 9.42 3.63 -10.04
C TYR A 139 10.08 2.41 -10.70
N LYS A 140 9.37 1.27 -10.80
CA LYS A 140 9.85 0.10 -11.54
C LYS A 140 10.07 0.42 -13.03
N THR A 141 9.22 1.24 -13.63
CA THR A 141 9.39 1.72 -15.01
C THR A 141 10.67 2.54 -15.13
N GLU A 142 10.91 3.48 -14.21
CA GLU A 142 12.11 4.31 -14.22
C GLU A 142 13.41 3.49 -14.02
N LEU A 143 13.38 2.51 -13.13
CA LEU A 143 14.49 1.56 -12.94
C LEU A 143 14.73 0.66 -14.16
N GLY A 144 13.69 0.43 -14.98
CA GLY A 144 13.77 -0.29 -16.25
C GLY A 144 14.25 0.56 -17.42
N SER A 145 14.27 1.89 -17.29
CA SER A 145 14.72 2.80 -18.35
C SER A 145 16.21 2.62 -18.67
N PHE A 146 16.56 2.69 -19.96
CA PHE A 146 17.93 2.44 -20.42
C PHE A 146 18.96 3.41 -19.79
N VAL A 147 18.69 4.72 -19.82
CA VAL A 147 19.63 5.74 -19.32
C VAL A 147 19.44 5.95 -17.82
N THR A 148 18.26 6.39 -17.39
CA THR A 148 18.02 6.70 -15.97
C THR A 148 18.12 5.46 -15.09
N GLY A 149 17.57 4.32 -15.53
CA GLY A 149 17.63 3.07 -14.76
C GLY A 149 19.06 2.55 -14.59
N SER A 150 19.91 2.67 -15.62
CA SER A 150 21.34 2.33 -15.50
C SER A 150 22.06 3.25 -14.50
N LEU A 151 21.78 4.55 -14.54
CA LEU A 151 22.33 5.52 -13.59
C LEU A 151 21.84 5.28 -12.16
N LEU A 152 20.55 5.01 -11.97
CA LEU A 152 19.97 4.67 -10.68
C LEU A 152 20.61 3.41 -10.09
N LYS A 153 20.79 2.35 -10.88
CA LYS A 153 21.48 1.13 -10.46
C LYS A 153 22.93 1.39 -10.09
N MET A 154 23.65 2.19 -10.89
CA MET A 154 25.02 2.60 -10.59
C MET A 154 25.11 3.39 -9.27
N GLN A 155 24.08 4.18 -8.96
CA GLN A 155 23.95 4.94 -7.70
C GLN A 155 23.49 4.09 -6.50
N GLY A 156 23.23 2.79 -6.70
CA GLY A 156 22.78 1.88 -5.65
C GLY A 156 21.27 1.91 -5.37
N TYR A 157 20.45 2.43 -6.29
CA TYR A 157 19.00 2.34 -6.23
C TYR A 157 18.48 1.06 -6.93
N PRO A 158 17.40 0.46 -6.43
CA PRO A 158 16.63 0.83 -5.24
C PRO A 158 17.35 0.48 -3.93
N LYS A 159 17.25 1.37 -2.93
CA LYS A 159 17.72 1.20 -1.55
C LYS A 159 16.65 0.60 -0.65
N ILE A 160 15.38 0.68 -1.03
CA ILE A 160 14.27 0.00 -0.35
C ILE A 160 13.96 -1.36 -0.97
N ASP A 161 13.42 -2.27 -0.17
CA ASP A 161 12.89 -3.56 -0.66
C ASP A 161 11.56 -3.35 -1.39
N LEU A 162 11.64 -3.15 -2.71
CA LEU A 162 10.45 -2.93 -3.53
C LEU A 162 9.47 -4.11 -3.52
N GLU A 163 9.90 -5.34 -3.26
CA GLU A 163 8.97 -6.47 -3.21
C GLU A 163 8.07 -6.37 -1.97
N ASN A 164 8.63 -5.96 -0.83
CA ASN A 164 7.86 -5.76 0.39
C ASN A 164 6.85 -4.61 0.25
N TYR A 165 7.28 -3.45 -0.26
CA TYR A 165 6.41 -2.28 -0.39
C TYR A 165 5.41 -2.37 -1.54
N CYS A 166 5.77 -3.04 -2.64
CA CYS A 166 4.96 -3.08 -3.86
C CYS A 166 4.14 -4.37 -4.01
N ASN A 167 3.94 -5.10 -2.92
CA ASN A 167 3.03 -6.23 -2.89
C ASN A 167 1.61 -5.76 -2.60
N VAL A 168 0.64 -6.33 -3.30
CA VAL A 168 -0.78 -6.07 -3.03
C VAL A 168 -1.13 -6.78 -1.73
N VAL A 169 -1.76 -6.04 -0.81
CA VAL A 169 -2.39 -6.65 0.36
C VAL A 169 -3.64 -7.37 -0.11
N SER A 170 -3.54 -8.69 -0.27
CA SER A 170 -4.61 -9.60 -0.71
C SER A 170 -4.64 -10.84 0.19
N ASP A 171 -5.76 -11.55 0.24
CA ASP A 171 -5.86 -12.83 0.91
C ASP A 171 -5.04 -13.92 0.21
N THR A 172 -4.70 -14.94 1.00
CA THR A 172 -3.94 -16.11 0.56
C THR A 172 -4.68 -16.92 -0.50
N VAL A 173 -6.01 -16.96 -0.48
CA VAL A 173 -6.82 -17.71 -1.45
C VAL A 173 -6.74 -17.03 -2.81
N THR A 174 -7.07 -15.73 -2.89
CA THR A 174 -6.94 -14.94 -4.10
C THR A 174 -5.51 -14.99 -4.63
N LYS A 175 -4.51 -14.80 -3.76
CA LYS A 175 -3.10 -14.90 -4.17
C LYS A 175 -2.79 -16.26 -4.78
N LYS A 176 -3.25 -17.35 -4.15
CA LYS A 176 -3.05 -18.72 -4.65
C LYS A 176 -3.75 -18.93 -6.00
N THR A 177 -5.00 -18.49 -6.17
CA THR A 177 -5.73 -18.53 -7.45
C THR A 177 -4.97 -17.84 -8.58
N PHE A 178 -4.37 -16.67 -8.31
CA PHE A 178 -3.54 -15.98 -9.31
C PHE A 178 -2.19 -16.68 -9.57
N GLU A 179 -1.61 -17.34 -8.56
CA GLU A 179 -0.38 -18.13 -8.70
C GLU A 179 -0.62 -19.44 -9.48
N THR A 180 -1.71 -20.14 -9.21
CA THR A 180 -2.07 -21.42 -9.86
C THR A 180 -2.77 -21.22 -11.21
N LYS A 181 -3.32 -20.02 -11.47
CA LYS A 181 -4.19 -19.71 -12.63
C LYS A 181 -5.42 -20.62 -12.72
N GLU A 182 -5.87 -21.11 -11.56
CA GLU A 182 -7.05 -21.96 -11.37
C GLU A 182 -8.06 -21.21 -10.49
#